data_AF-A0AAV8TAV4-F1
#
_entry.id   AF-A0AAV8TAV4-F1
#
_cell.length_a   1.000
_cell.length_b   1.000
_cell.length_c   1.000
_cell.angle_alpha   90.00
_cell.angle_beta   90.00
_cell.angle_gamma   90.00
#
_symmetry.space_group_name_H-M   'P 1'
#
loop_
_entity.id
_entity.type
_entity.pdbx_description
1 polymer ?
#
loop_
_entity_poly.entity_id
_entity_poly.type
_entity_poly.pdbx_seq_one_letter_code
_entity_poly.pdbx_strand_id
1 'polypeptide(L)'
;MEGDCCSSSTSPTTSSVTVTEKRKHRQQDKPYRGIRMRKWGKWVAEIREPNKRSRIWLGSYSTPIAAARAYDTAVFYLRGPSARLNFPDLMYQEDELRDMSAASIRKKATEVGAKVDALQTALHASPEKIPIRVRSEKPDLNKFPENSDNDE
;
A
#
# COMPACT_ATOMS: atom_id res chain seq x y z
N MET A 1 69.54 2.39 -41.59
CA MET A 1 68.06 2.29 -41.58
C MET A 1 67.66 1.51 -40.35
N GLU A 2 67.94 2.18 -39.24
CA GLU A 2 67.44 1.96 -37.89
C GLU A 2 65.92 2.22 -37.84
N GLY A 3 65.22 1.47 -37.01
CA GLY A 3 63.78 1.58 -36.79
C GLY A 3 63.39 0.95 -35.47
N ASP A 4 63.57 1.71 -34.39
CA ASP A 4 63.03 1.50 -33.05
C ASP A 4 61.49 1.46 -33.03
N CYS A 5 60.90 0.65 -32.12
CA CYS A 5 60.20 1.19 -30.94
C CYS A 5 59.42 0.12 -30.14
N CYS A 6 60.00 -0.19 -28.97
CA CYS A 6 59.41 -0.37 -27.62
C CYS A 6 58.05 -1.08 -27.38
N SER A 7 58.18 -2.27 -26.78
CA SER A 7 57.69 -2.70 -25.47
C SER A 7 56.47 -2.03 -24.82
N SER A 8 55.50 -2.91 -24.52
CA SER A 8 54.50 -2.90 -23.44
C SER A 8 54.73 -1.87 -22.33
N SER A 9 53.90 -0.83 -22.30
CA SER A 9 53.83 0.11 -21.20
C SER A 9 52.56 -0.13 -20.38
N THR A 10 52.78 -0.52 -19.12
CA THR A 10 51.78 -0.57 -18.05
C THR A 10 51.17 0.81 -17.80
N SER A 11 49.84 0.90 -17.78
CA SER A 11 49.12 2.10 -17.36
C SER A 11 48.94 2.15 -15.83
N PRO A 12 49.00 3.33 -15.20
CA PRO A 12 49.10 3.49 -13.75
C PRO A 12 47.76 3.36 -13.02
N THR A 13 47.84 2.93 -11.76
CA THR A 13 46.81 3.08 -10.73
C THR A 13 46.55 4.55 -10.45
N THR A 14 45.29 4.99 -10.53
CA THR A 14 44.85 6.22 -9.85
C THR A 14 43.47 5.97 -9.27
N SER A 15 43.43 5.98 -7.94
CA SER A 15 42.23 6.07 -7.12
C SER A 15 41.42 7.31 -7.51
N SER A 16 40.20 7.08 -8.02
CA SER A 16 39.20 8.14 -8.14
C SER A 16 37.86 7.61 -7.64
N VAL A 17 37.60 7.91 -6.37
CA VAL A 17 36.26 8.03 -5.82
C VAL A 17 35.39 8.86 -6.76
N THR A 18 34.47 8.22 -7.49
CA THR A 18 33.38 8.91 -8.18
C THR A 18 32.07 8.23 -7.84
N VAL A 19 31.55 8.65 -6.69
CA VAL A 19 30.16 9.09 -6.49
C VAL A 19 29.20 8.60 -7.60
N THR A 20 28.51 7.49 -7.35
CA THR A 20 27.38 7.04 -8.17
C THR A 20 26.13 7.89 -7.87
N GLU A 21 26.20 9.19 -8.16
CA GLU A 21 25.07 10.12 -8.17
C GLU A 21 24.26 9.98 -9.47
N LYS A 22 23.65 8.81 -9.70
CA LYS A 22 22.68 8.62 -10.81
C LYS A 22 21.41 7.86 -10.42
N ARG A 23 20.96 7.99 -9.17
CA ARG A 23 19.66 7.45 -8.69
C ARG A 23 18.67 8.52 -8.18
N LYS A 24 18.91 9.81 -8.46
CA LYS A 24 18.12 10.90 -7.86
C LYS A 24 16.97 11.44 -8.73
N HIS A 25 16.90 11.13 -10.03
CA HIS A 25 15.99 11.84 -10.95
C HIS A 25 14.65 11.15 -11.30
N ARG A 26 14.29 10.03 -10.66
CA ARG A 26 12.95 9.39 -10.77
C ARG A 26 12.26 9.17 -9.43
N GLN A 27 12.83 9.65 -8.32
CA GLN A 27 12.23 9.63 -6.98
C GLN A 27 11.26 10.80 -6.76
N GLN A 28 10.70 11.36 -7.83
CA GLN A 28 9.59 12.31 -7.77
C GLN A 28 8.48 11.72 -6.87
N ASP A 29 8.37 12.32 -5.69
CA ASP A 29 7.25 12.43 -4.77
C ASP A 29 6.39 11.18 -4.52
N LYS A 30 6.99 10.08 -4.05
CA LYS A 30 6.20 9.03 -3.38
C LYS A 30 6.14 9.37 -1.90
N PRO A 31 4.99 9.80 -1.35
CA PRO A 31 4.91 10.26 0.04
C PRO A 31 5.20 9.15 1.05
N TYR A 32 4.97 7.89 0.68
CA TYR A 32 5.14 6.74 1.56
C TYR A 32 5.75 5.54 0.83
N ARG A 33 6.48 4.72 1.59
CA ARG A 33 7.14 3.52 1.06
C ARG A 33 6.12 2.42 0.81
N GLY A 34 6.31 1.69 -0.30
CA GLY A 34 5.38 0.63 -0.72
C GLY A 34 4.12 1.15 -1.40
N ILE A 35 3.96 2.47 -1.50
CA ILE A 35 2.75 3.09 -2.05
C ILE A 35 3.01 3.63 -3.44
N ARG A 36 2.08 3.34 -4.36
CA ARG A 36 2.11 3.87 -5.72
C ARG A 36 0.79 4.56 -6.07
N MET A 37 0.89 5.70 -6.75
CA MET A 37 -0.26 6.38 -7.34
C MET A 37 -0.46 5.88 -8.77
N ARG A 38 -1.71 5.61 -9.16
CA ARG A 38 -2.03 5.33 -10.57
C ARG A 38 -2.55 6.59 -11.24
N LYS A 39 -2.52 6.60 -12.58
CA LYS A 39 -3.08 7.70 -13.40
C LYS A 39 -4.54 8.06 -13.09
N TRP A 40 -5.31 7.13 -12.51
CA TRP A 40 -6.69 7.35 -12.10
C TRP A 40 -6.87 7.94 -10.68
N GLY A 41 -5.79 8.34 -10.00
CA GLY A 41 -5.86 9.09 -8.74
C GLY A 41 -6.18 8.33 -7.44
N LYS A 42 -6.05 7.01 -7.38
CA LYS A 42 -6.03 6.24 -6.11
C LYS A 42 -4.60 5.86 -5.73
N TRP A 43 -4.48 5.38 -4.51
CA TRP A 43 -3.24 4.91 -3.92
C TRP A 43 -3.33 3.40 -3.73
N VAL A 44 -2.28 2.69 -4.12
CA VAL A 44 -2.23 1.24 -4.06
C VAL A 44 -1.15 0.79 -3.11
N ALA A 45 -1.48 -0.18 -2.26
CA ALA A 45 -0.54 -0.87 -1.39
C ALA A 45 -0.40 -2.35 -1.81
N GLU A 46 0.84 -2.79 -2.03
CA GLU A 46 1.19 -4.18 -2.30
C GLU A 46 2.51 -4.55 -1.62
N ILE A 47 2.66 -5.82 -1.21
CA ILE A 47 3.88 -6.31 -0.56
C ILE A 47 4.39 -7.61 -1.19
N ARG A 48 5.71 -7.80 -1.14
CA ARG A 48 6.40 -9.03 -1.52
C ARG A 48 6.91 -9.71 -0.25
N GLU A 49 6.60 -10.98 -0.09
CA GLU A 49 7.15 -11.79 0.99
C GLU A 49 8.64 -12.04 0.72
N PRO A 50 9.51 -12.03 1.76
CA PRO A 50 10.89 -12.49 1.60
C PRO A 50 10.87 -13.93 1.10
N ASN A 51 11.79 -14.27 0.20
CA ASN A 51 11.97 -15.62 -0.37
C ASN A 51 10.84 -16.11 -1.30
N LYS A 52 9.77 -15.34 -1.52
CA LYS A 52 8.71 -15.71 -2.49
C LYS A 52 8.63 -14.72 -3.64
N ARG A 53 8.25 -15.21 -4.83
CA ARG A 53 7.97 -14.38 -6.02
C ARG A 53 6.57 -13.78 -5.99
N SER A 54 5.69 -14.29 -5.13
CA SER A 54 4.30 -13.86 -4.96
C SER A 54 4.22 -12.42 -4.45
N ARG A 55 3.14 -11.74 -4.84
CA ARG A 55 2.77 -10.43 -4.31
C ARG A 55 1.43 -10.56 -3.59
N ILE A 56 1.32 -9.88 -2.45
CA ILE A 56 0.07 -9.75 -1.73
C ILE A 56 -0.48 -8.37 -2.06
N TRP A 57 -1.62 -8.34 -2.74
CA TRP A 57 -2.41 -7.13 -2.90
C TRP A 57 -3.09 -6.81 -1.57
N LEU A 58 -2.83 -5.63 -1.01
CA LEU A 58 -3.38 -5.21 0.28
C LEU A 58 -4.62 -4.33 0.11
N GLY A 59 -4.66 -3.54 -0.96
CA GLY A 59 -5.83 -2.75 -1.31
C GLY A 59 -5.52 -1.57 -2.22
N SER A 60 -6.60 -0.87 -2.60
CA SER A 60 -6.56 0.44 -3.22
C SER A 60 -7.40 1.41 -2.41
N TYR A 61 -6.85 2.58 -2.11
CA TYR A 61 -7.39 3.56 -1.17
C TYR A 61 -7.43 4.94 -1.81
N SER A 62 -8.33 5.79 -1.33
CA SER A 62 -8.46 7.16 -1.83
C SER A 62 -7.37 8.08 -1.27
N THR A 63 -6.80 7.74 -0.12
CA THR A 63 -5.80 8.54 0.57
C THR A 63 -4.43 7.82 0.65
N PRO A 64 -3.31 8.57 0.58
CA PRO A 64 -1.97 7.97 0.63
C PRO A 64 -1.65 7.38 2.01
N ILE A 65 -2.18 8.00 3.07
CA ILE A 65 -1.97 7.55 4.46
C ILE A 65 -2.68 6.22 4.70
N ALA A 66 -3.91 6.05 4.24
CA ALA A 66 -4.62 4.77 4.37
C ALA A 66 -3.85 3.63 3.69
N ALA A 67 -3.33 3.88 2.50
CA ALA A 67 -2.49 2.91 1.80
C ALA A 67 -1.22 2.58 2.58
N ALA A 68 -0.54 3.60 3.12
CA ALA A 68 0.66 3.45 3.94
C ALA A 68 0.41 2.70 5.25
N ARG A 69 -0.74 2.94 5.91
CA ARG A 69 -1.16 2.21 7.12
C ARG A 69 -1.40 0.74 6.83
N ALA A 70 -2.12 0.42 5.75
CA ALA A 70 -2.31 -0.97 5.32
C ALA A 70 -0.97 -1.66 5.01
N TYR A 71 -0.04 -0.95 4.36
CA TYR A 71 1.29 -1.46 4.08
C TYR A 71 2.09 -1.75 5.35
N ASP A 72 2.10 -0.82 6.30
CA ASP A 72 2.83 -0.97 7.57
C ASP A 72 2.32 -2.17 8.37
N THR A 73 1.01 -2.35 8.46
CA THR A 73 0.39 -3.54 9.07
C THR A 73 0.92 -4.82 8.42
N ALA A 74 0.93 -4.90 7.09
CA ALA A 74 1.43 -6.08 6.40
C ALA A 74 2.94 -6.31 6.60
N VAL A 75 3.74 -5.24 6.61
CA VAL A 75 5.18 -5.31 6.85
C VAL A 75 5.46 -5.81 8.26
N PHE A 76 4.74 -5.30 9.26
CA PHE A 76 4.88 -5.68 10.66
C PHE A 76 4.63 -7.18 10.85
N TYR A 77 3.54 -7.72 10.29
CA TYR A 77 3.27 -9.16 10.40
C TYR A 77 4.21 -10.05 9.58
N LEU A 78 4.83 -9.54 8.50
CA LEU A 78 5.75 -10.33 7.67
C LEU A 78 7.21 -10.29 8.14
N ARG A 79 7.63 -9.21 8.80
CA ARG A 79 9.04 -8.98 9.17
C ARG A 79 9.24 -8.83 10.68
N GLY A 80 8.15 -8.75 11.45
CA GLY A 80 8.17 -8.55 12.88
C GLY A 80 8.37 -7.08 13.31
N PRO A 81 8.56 -6.86 14.63
CA PRO A 81 8.66 -5.52 15.23
C PRO A 81 9.83 -4.68 14.75
N SER A 82 10.93 -5.32 14.36
CA SER A 82 12.13 -4.63 13.86
C SER A 82 11.97 -4.13 12.42
N ALA A 83 10.79 -4.28 11.82
CA ALA A 83 10.57 -3.82 10.47
C ALA A 83 10.59 -2.29 10.42
N ARG A 84 11.21 -1.75 9.37
CA ARG A 84 11.09 -0.33 9.06
C ARG A 84 9.65 -0.08 8.62
N LEU A 85 8.93 0.85 9.23
CA LEU A 85 7.55 1.22 8.87
C LEU A 85 7.51 2.69 8.41
N ASN A 86 6.38 3.14 7.86
CA ASN A 86 6.13 4.56 7.61
C ASN A 86 5.71 5.28 8.91
N PHE A 87 4.95 4.58 9.77
CA PHE A 87 4.44 5.09 11.05
C PHE A 87 4.84 4.15 12.21
N PRO A 88 6.06 4.28 12.75
CA PRO A 88 6.53 3.41 13.84
C PRO A 88 5.69 3.55 15.11
N ASP A 89 5.27 4.78 15.47
CA ASP A 89 4.55 5.05 16.72
C ASP A 89 3.17 4.41 16.77
N LEU A 90 2.56 4.15 15.62
CA LEU A 90 1.19 3.66 15.49
C LEU A 90 1.07 2.14 15.41
N MET A 91 2.17 1.40 15.63
CA MET A 91 2.24 -0.06 15.48
C MET A 91 2.44 -0.77 16.83
N TYR A 92 3.06 -0.10 17.79
CA TYR A 92 3.16 -0.57 19.18
C TYR A 92 1.81 -0.70 19.89
N GLN A 93 0.72 -0.17 19.32
CA GLN A 93 -0.62 -0.31 19.86
C GLN A 93 -1.36 -1.55 19.35
N GLU A 94 -0.79 -2.25 18.37
CA GLU A 94 -1.38 -3.40 17.68
C GLU A 94 -0.71 -4.71 18.12
N ASP A 95 -0.48 -4.85 19.43
CA ASP A 95 0.23 -5.98 20.04
C ASP A 95 -0.66 -7.23 20.16
N GLU A 96 -0.64 -8.04 19.10
CA GLU A 96 -0.55 -9.49 19.23
C GLU A 96 0.21 -10.01 17.99
N LEU A 97 1.52 -10.19 18.14
CA LEU A 97 2.39 -10.82 17.15
C LEU A 97 2.08 -12.33 17.09
N ARG A 98 0.94 -12.68 16.49
CA ARG A 98 0.69 -14.06 16.07
C ARG A 98 1.30 -14.25 14.69
N ASP A 99 1.93 -15.39 14.47
CA ASP A 99 2.29 -15.83 13.12
C ASP A 99 1.00 -15.98 12.32
N MET A 100 0.76 -15.01 11.44
CA MET A 100 -0.47 -14.89 10.68
C MET A 100 -0.25 -15.37 9.24
N SER A 101 -1.20 -16.16 8.73
CA SER A 101 -1.18 -16.56 7.32
C SER A 101 -1.24 -15.33 6.39
N ALA A 102 -0.74 -15.45 5.16
CA ALA A 102 -0.83 -14.36 4.17
C ALA A 102 -2.26 -13.84 3.93
N ALA A 103 -3.27 -14.71 4.08
CA ALA A 103 -4.68 -14.32 3.98
C ALA A 103 -5.12 -13.48 5.19
N SER A 104 -4.70 -13.87 6.39
CA SER A 104 -4.96 -13.12 7.63
C SER A 104 -4.28 -11.76 7.62
N ILE A 105 -3.03 -11.70 7.15
CA ILE A 105 -2.29 -10.45 6.97
C ILE A 105 -3.01 -9.53 6.00
N ARG A 106 -3.47 -10.06 4.85
CA ARG A 106 -4.25 -9.29 3.88
C ARG A 106 -5.52 -8.75 4.53
N LYS A 107 -6.30 -9.59 5.20
CA LYS A 107 -7.56 -9.19 5.86
C LYS A 107 -7.32 -8.03 6.83
N LYS A 108 -6.34 -8.17 7.72
CA LYS A 108 -6.04 -7.13 8.72
C LYS A 108 -5.51 -5.84 8.09
N ALA A 109 -4.61 -5.94 7.12
CA ALA A 109 -4.14 -4.76 6.37
C ALA A 109 -5.27 -4.04 5.62
N THR A 110 -6.18 -4.79 5.00
CA THR A 110 -7.35 -4.22 4.31
C THR A 110 -8.27 -3.50 5.30
N GLU A 111 -8.55 -4.09 6.46
CA GLU A 111 -9.37 -3.50 7.52
C GLU A 111 -8.80 -2.19 8.04
N VAL A 112 -7.51 -2.17 8.42
CA VAL A 112 -6.81 -0.97 8.91
C VAL A 112 -6.83 0.12 7.83
N GLY A 113 -6.49 -0.23 6.59
CA GLY A 113 -6.52 0.72 5.48
C GLY A 113 -7.91 1.29 5.22
N ALA A 114 -8.95 0.44 5.23
CA ALA A 114 -10.33 0.88 4.99
C ALA A 114 -10.84 1.83 6.08
N LYS A 115 -10.53 1.54 7.35
CA LYS A 115 -10.86 2.41 8.48
C LYS A 115 -10.20 3.78 8.35
N VAL A 116 -8.91 3.82 8.04
CA VAL A 116 -8.17 5.09 7.86
C VAL A 116 -8.67 5.85 6.64
N ASP A 117 -8.97 5.16 5.53
CA ASP A 117 -9.46 5.80 4.31
C ASP A 117 -10.82 6.46 4.55
N ALA A 118 -11.72 5.79 5.28
CA ALA A 118 -13.02 6.35 5.64
C ALA A 118 -12.88 7.62 6.50
N LEU A 119 -12.06 7.57 7.55
CA LEU A 119 -11.83 8.72 8.43
C LEU A 119 -11.20 9.89 7.67
N GLN A 120 -10.16 9.63 6.89
CA GLN A 120 -9.44 10.69 6.21
C GLN A 120 -10.20 11.24 5.00
N THR A 121 -11.01 10.41 4.33
CA THR A 121 -11.93 10.90 3.31
C THR A 121 -13.01 11.78 3.95
N ALA A 122 -13.53 11.41 5.12
CA ALA A 122 -14.50 12.25 5.84
C ALA A 122 -13.91 13.60 6.27
N LEU A 123 -12.63 13.64 6.67
CA LEU A 123 -11.94 14.90 7.01
C LEU A 123 -11.70 15.82 5.81
N HIS A 124 -11.42 15.26 4.63
CA HIS A 124 -11.20 16.04 3.40
C HIS A 124 -12.49 16.31 2.61
N ALA A 125 -13.58 15.61 2.94
CA ALA A 125 -14.89 15.93 2.41
C ALA A 125 -15.35 17.24 3.05
N SER A 126 -15.14 18.35 2.34
CA SER A 126 -15.85 19.60 2.63
C SER A 126 -17.36 19.28 2.77
N PRO A 127 -18.05 19.78 3.80
CA PRO A 127 -19.45 19.42 4.11
C PRO A 127 -20.46 19.70 2.98
N GLU A 128 -20.06 20.33 1.88
CA GLU A 128 -20.94 20.72 0.77
C GLU A 128 -21.17 19.64 -0.30
N LYS A 129 -20.61 18.44 -0.19
CA LYS A 129 -20.86 17.36 -1.17
C LYS A 129 -21.20 16.04 -0.51
N ILE A 130 -22.34 16.00 0.18
CA ILE A 130 -23.00 14.73 0.53
C ILE A 130 -23.83 14.33 -0.70
N PRO A 131 -23.45 13.31 -1.50
CA PRO A 131 -24.45 12.64 -2.31
C PRO A 131 -25.43 12.00 -1.34
N ILE A 132 -26.67 12.46 -1.37
CA ILE A 132 -27.80 11.85 -0.67
C ILE A 132 -27.78 10.36 -1.05
N ARG A 133 -27.26 9.53 -0.17
CA ARG A 133 -27.37 8.09 -0.28
C ARG A 133 -28.85 7.83 -0.01
N VAL A 134 -29.64 7.80 -1.08
CA VAL A 134 -31.03 7.36 -1.05
C VAL A 134 -31.02 6.08 -0.25
N ARG A 135 -31.63 6.15 0.94
CA ARG A 135 -31.88 4.98 1.77
C ARG A 135 -32.73 4.08 0.89
N SER A 136 -32.15 3.01 0.35
CA SER A 136 -32.95 1.92 -0.20
C SER A 136 -33.72 1.37 0.98
N GLU A 137 -34.97 1.81 1.10
CA GLU A 137 -35.95 1.23 2.01
C GLU A 137 -36.02 -0.24 1.67
N LYS A 138 -35.54 -1.07 2.60
CA LYS A 138 -35.76 -2.50 2.52
C LYS A 138 -37.26 -2.71 2.70
N PRO A 139 -37.96 -3.42 1.81
CA PRO A 139 -39.36 -3.74 2.04
C PRO A 139 -39.46 -4.51 3.36
N ASP A 140 -40.35 -4.05 4.23
CA ASP A 140 -40.62 -4.66 5.53
C ASP A 140 -41.14 -6.08 5.31
N LEU A 141 -40.31 -7.06 5.69
CA LEU A 141 -40.57 -8.49 5.51
C LEU A 141 -41.68 -9.02 6.44
N ASN A 142 -42.29 -8.18 7.27
CA ASN A 142 -43.39 -8.56 8.16
C ASN A 142 -44.80 -8.41 7.55
N LYS A 143 -44.92 -8.10 6.25
CA LYS A 143 -46.23 -8.03 5.58
C LYS A 143 -46.59 -9.41 5.01
N PHE A 144 -47.42 -10.17 5.73
CA PHE A 144 -48.01 -11.40 5.20
C PHE A 144 -48.96 -11.06 4.03
N PRO A 145 -48.96 -11.84 2.94
CA PRO A 145 -49.94 -11.69 1.88
C PRO A 145 -51.34 -12.07 2.41
N GLU A 146 -52.31 -11.18 2.26
CA GLU A 146 -53.72 -11.53 2.42
C GLU A 146 -54.10 -12.46 1.26
N ASN A 147 -54.52 -13.68 1.60
CA ASN A 147 -55.11 -14.61 0.63
C ASN A 147 -56.51 -14.09 0.30
N SER A 148 -56.68 -13.55 -0.91
CA SER A 148 -57.99 -13.31 -1.49
C SER A 148 -58.54 -14.62 -2.03
N ASP A 149 -59.25 -15.37 -1.19
CA ASP A 149 -60.19 -16.39 -1.66
C ASP A 149 -61.45 -15.66 -2.16
N ASN A 150 -61.60 -15.56 -3.47
CA ASN A 150 -62.88 -15.28 -4.14
C ASN A 150 -62.97 -16.24 -5.33
N ASP A 151 -63.41 -17.46 -5.03
CA ASP A 151 -63.96 -18.38 -6.02
C ASP A 151 -65.45 -18.04 -6.19
N GLU A 152 -65.85 -17.64 -7.39
CA GLU A 152 -67.23 -17.73 -7.89
C GLU A 152 -67.26 -18.64 -9.11
#